data_AF-A0A9D4X010-F1
#
_entry.id   AF-A0A9D4X010-F1
#
_cell.length_a   1.000
_cell.length_b   1.000
_cell.length_c   1.000
_cell.angle_alpha   90.00
_cell.angle_beta   90.00
_cell.angle_gamma   90.00
#
_symmetry.space_group_name_H-M   'P 1'
#
loop_
_entity.id
_entity.type
_entity.pdbx_description
1 polymer ?
#
loop_
_entity_poly.entity_id
_entity_poly.type
_entity_poly.pdbx_seq_one_letter_code
_entity_poly.pdbx_strand_id
1 'polypeptide(L)'
;ADGESSTCLTVYKNGGAPAVFQSPKCPRWRLFDYDSSPRTATRCQSSMLQGRRKSQEDRTLCVLDVRIPFPGTMGIREVVVGIVAVFDGHNGAEASEMASKLLMEYFVLHTYFLLDAMYSVVSKTSTGKLLHRRDHDHGNLLHRWKEILGWQWHELHSERLQNVFSANFDDSFHLEILKEALLRAIHDIDVRFSEEASRNNIHSGSTATVVLVADDKFLVANIGDSKAFLCSENFQSPKEAKVKELTRDHHPDREDERTRVEAAGGQVLNWGGLPRVNGQLAITRAIGDVLFK
;
A
#
# COMPACT_ATOMS: atom_id res chain seq x y z
N ALA A 1 1.03 7.46 30.46
CA ALA A 1 0.78 6.00 30.32
C ALA A 1 1.53 5.57 29.07
N ASP A 2 2.86 5.45 29.20
CA ASP A 2 3.77 5.66 28.06
C ASP A 2 4.62 4.43 27.71
N GLY A 3 4.38 3.29 28.38
CA GLY A 3 5.17 2.05 28.20
C GLY A 3 4.71 1.15 27.04
N GLU A 4 3.43 1.22 26.64
CA GLU A 4 2.90 0.40 25.54
C GLU A 4 3.42 0.91 24.18
N SER A 5 3.56 2.24 24.02
CA SER A 5 4.01 2.85 22.77
C SER A 5 5.48 2.53 22.44
N SER A 6 6.41 2.62 23.41
CA SER A 6 7.84 2.37 23.13
C SER A 6 8.15 0.89 22.86
N THR A 7 7.50 -0.02 23.59
CA THR A 7 7.66 -1.46 23.40
C THR A 7 7.05 -1.89 22.08
N CYS A 8 5.85 -1.42 21.76
CA CYS A 8 5.18 -1.76 20.51
C CYS A 8 5.86 -1.13 19.29
N LEU A 9 6.41 0.07 19.41
CA LEU A 9 7.26 0.68 18.38
C LEU A 9 8.49 -0.17 18.07
N THR A 10 9.10 -0.79 19.09
CA THR A 10 10.23 -1.71 18.88
C THR A 10 9.79 -2.96 18.11
N VAL A 11 8.62 -3.51 18.42
CA VAL A 11 8.04 -4.64 17.67
C VAL A 11 7.80 -4.25 16.21
N TYR A 12 7.15 -3.09 16.00
CA TYR A 12 6.87 -2.54 14.67
C TYR A 12 8.15 -2.34 13.84
N LYS A 13 9.20 -1.74 14.41
CA LYS A 13 10.47 -1.51 13.71
C LYS A 13 11.15 -2.80 13.25
N ASN A 14 10.97 -3.89 13.99
CA ASN A 14 11.67 -5.14 13.72
C ASN A 14 10.92 -6.07 12.76
N GLY A 15 9.59 -5.97 12.65
CA GLY A 15 8.82 -6.91 11.85
C GLY A 15 7.49 -6.38 11.30
N GLY A 16 7.35 -5.05 11.23
CA GLY A 16 6.23 -4.39 10.56
C GLY A 16 4.86 -4.68 11.20
N ALA A 17 3.82 -4.60 10.39
CA ALA A 17 2.45 -4.93 10.79
C ALA A 17 2.29 -6.39 11.25
N PRO A 18 2.87 -7.42 10.56
CA PRO A 18 2.74 -8.81 10.98
C PRO A 18 3.21 -9.04 12.42
N ALA A 19 4.36 -8.47 12.79
CA ALA A 19 4.89 -8.63 14.15
C ALA A 19 4.02 -7.92 15.19
N VAL A 20 3.46 -6.75 14.87
CA VAL A 20 2.59 -6.01 15.80
C VAL A 20 1.32 -6.79 16.10
N PHE A 21 0.61 -7.29 15.08
CA PHE A 21 -0.64 -8.02 15.26
C PHE A 21 -0.47 -9.38 15.96
N GLN A 22 0.73 -9.97 15.92
CA GLN A 22 1.03 -11.24 16.58
C GLN A 22 1.62 -11.06 17.99
N SER A 23 2.00 -9.85 18.37
CA SER A 23 2.75 -9.63 19.61
C SER A 23 1.84 -9.38 20.81
N PRO A 24 1.98 -10.13 21.91
CA PRO A 24 1.27 -9.83 23.16
C PRO A 24 1.71 -8.48 23.76
N LYS A 25 2.82 -7.90 23.27
CA LYS A 25 3.32 -6.58 23.68
C LYS A 25 2.59 -5.41 23.01
N CYS A 26 1.70 -5.69 22.05
CA CYS A 26 0.92 -4.70 21.31
C CYS A 26 -0.60 -4.98 21.44
N PRO A 27 -1.15 -5.12 22.66
CA PRO A 27 -2.50 -5.69 22.86
C PRO A 27 -3.65 -4.85 22.28
N ARG A 28 -3.40 -3.56 21.97
CA ARG A 28 -4.31 -2.65 21.26
C ARG A 28 -4.53 -3.00 19.79
N TRP A 29 -3.57 -3.65 19.13
CA TRP A 29 -3.66 -4.01 17.73
C TRP A 29 -4.07 -5.48 17.63
N ARG A 30 -5.31 -5.72 17.18
CA ARG A 30 -5.84 -7.06 16.94
C ARG A 30 -6.48 -7.07 15.56
N LEU A 31 -6.23 -8.12 14.79
CA LEU A 31 -6.95 -8.35 13.55
C LEU A 31 -8.41 -8.59 13.93
N PHE A 32 -9.30 -7.75 13.43
CA PHE A 32 -10.73 -8.03 13.49
C PHE A 32 -11.07 -8.88 12.27
N ASP A 33 -11.89 -9.91 12.44
CA ASP A 33 -12.60 -10.52 11.32
C ASP A 33 -13.58 -9.47 10.81
N TYR A 34 -13.11 -8.59 9.92
CA TYR A 34 -13.97 -7.63 9.25
C TYR A 34 -14.85 -8.42 8.29
N ASP A 35 -15.95 -8.96 8.81
CA ASP A 35 -17.00 -9.50 7.98
C ASP A 35 -17.47 -8.34 7.09
N SER A 36 -17.37 -8.53 5.78
CA SER A 36 -17.50 -7.51 4.75
C SER A 36 -18.94 -7.00 4.61
N SER A 37 -19.46 -6.38 5.67
CA SER A 37 -20.74 -5.69 5.69
C SER A 37 -20.49 -4.22 5.99
N PRO A 38 -20.46 -3.34 4.98
CA PRO A 38 -20.33 -1.91 5.21
C PRO A 38 -21.57 -1.44 5.97
N ARG A 39 -21.39 -0.99 7.21
CA ARG A 39 -22.36 -0.08 7.82
C ARG A 39 -22.21 1.26 7.11
N THR A 40 -23.15 1.53 6.20
CA THR A 40 -23.50 2.85 5.64
C THR A 40 -22.43 3.58 4.82
N ALA A 41 -22.33 3.25 3.52
CA ALA A 41 -22.07 4.26 2.49
C ALA A 41 -22.59 3.77 1.12
N THR A 42 -23.61 4.42 0.58
CA THR A 42 -24.23 4.20 -0.76
C THR A 42 -23.30 4.48 -1.95
N ARG A 43 -21.97 4.57 -1.74
CA ARG A 43 -20.99 5.12 -2.70
C ARG A 43 -19.97 4.11 -3.22
N CYS A 44 -20.03 2.84 -2.80
CA CYS A 44 -19.22 1.78 -3.39
C CYS A 44 -20.04 0.53 -3.65
N GLN A 45 -19.81 -0.10 -4.79
CA GLN A 45 -20.43 -1.35 -5.19
C GLN A 45 -19.36 -2.27 -5.77
N SER A 46 -19.39 -3.53 -5.37
CA SER A 46 -18.56 -4.57 -5.98
C SER A 46 -19.43 -5.76 -6.37
N SER A 47 -19.00 -6.45 -7.42
CA SER A 47 -19.60 -7.70 -7.85
C SER A 47 -18.48 -8.58 -8.40
N MET A 48 -18.50 -9.85 -8.05
CA MET A 48 -17.52 -10.84 -8.49
C MET A 48 -18.27 -12.02 -9.09
N LEU A 49 -17.82 -12.49 -10.24
CA LEU A 49 -18.44 -13.61 -10.95
C LEU A 49 -17.37 -14.62 -11.33
N GLN A 50 -17.49 -15.87 -10.85
CA GLN A 50 -16.56 -16.95 -11.19
C GLN A 50 -16.50 -17.23 -12.70
N GLY A 51 -17.62 -17.02 -13.39
CA GLY A 51 -17.77 -17.28 -14.81
C GLY A 51 -17.58 -18.77 -15.13
N ARG A 52 -16.74 -19.07 -16.12
CA ARG A 52 -16.48 -20.44 -16.61
C ARG A 52 -15.29 -21.12 -15.90
N ARG A 53 -14.66 -20.45 -14.93
CA ARG A 53 -13.52 -20.99 -14.17
C ARG A 53 -14.01 -22.04 -13.16
N LYS A 54 -13.08 -22.88 -12.67
CA LYS A 54 -13.39 -23.92 -11.68
C LYS A 54 -13.55 -23.36 -10.26
N SER A 55 -12.80 -22.29 -9.97
CA SER A 55 -12.69 -21.59 -8.69
C SER A 55 -12.83 -20.08 -8.95
N GLN A 56 -13.32 -19.34 -7.95
CA GLN A 56 -13.25 -17.89 -7.91
C GLN A 56 -12.02 -17.47 -7.09
N GLU A 57 -11.04 -16.89 -7.77
CA GLU A 57 -9.77 -16.46 -7.19
C GLU A 57 -9.73 -14.93 -7.01
N ASP A 58 -10.69 -14.20 -7.57
CA ASP A 58 -10.79 -12.75 -7.42
C ASP A 58 -11.27 -12.35 -6.03
N ARG A 59 -10.73 -11.25 -5.51
CA ARG A 59 -11.21 -10.59 -4.29
C ARG A 59 -11.33 -9.09 -4.51
N THR A 60 -12.23 -8.47 -3.76
CA THR A 60 -12.43 -7.02 -3.76
C THR A 60 -12.47 -6.48 -2.34
N LEU A 61 -11.94 -5.29 -2.13
CA LEU A 61 -12.07 -4.53 -0.89
C LEU A 61 -12.67 -3.16 -1.22
N CYS A 62 -13.62 -2.70 -0.42
CA CYS A 62 -14.08 -1.32 -0.50
C CYS A 62 -14.48 -0.74 0.85
N VAL A 63 -13.77 0.30 1.27
CA VAL A 63 -14.00 1.03 2.53
C VAL A 63 -13.80 2.51 2.23
N LEU A 64 -14.80 3.37 2.39
CA LEU A 64 -14.74 4.76 1.91
C LEU A 64 -14.71 5.82 3.02
N ASP A 65 -14.80 5.42 4.27
CA ASP A 65 -15.12 6.29 5.41
C ASP A 65 -14.10 6.20 6.55
N VAL A 66 -12.84 5.87 6.23
CA VAL A 66 -11.76 5.81 7.22
C VAL A 66 -11.37 7.22 7.63
N ARG A 67 -11.56 7.58 8.89
CA ARG A 67 -11.19 8.91 9.40
C ARG A 67 -9.82 8.85 10.06
N ILE A 68 -8.87 9.61 9.53
CA ILE A 68 -7.48 9.62 10.02
C ILE A 68 -7.10 11.04 10.44
N PRO A 69 -6.64 11.25 11.68
CA PRO A 69 -6.22 12.57 12.18
C PRO A 69 -4.80 12.91 11.73
N PHE A 70 -4.66 13.92 10.88
CA PHE A 70 -3.38 14.45 10.43
C PHE A 70 -3.03 15.78 11.11
N PRO A 71 -1.74 16.06 11.38
CA PRO A 71 -1.30 17.40 11.75
C PRO A 71 -1.54 18.39 10.58
N GLY A 72 -2.15 19.53 10.87
CA GLY A 72 -2.34 20.64 9.94
C GLY A 72 -1.87 21.97 10.54
N THR A 73 -1.91 23.03 9.75
CA THR A 73 -1.43 24.38 10.12
C THR A 73 -2.16 25.00 11.31
N MET A 74 -3.42 24.64 11.53
CA MET A 74 -4.28 25.15 12.62
C MET A 74 -4.61 24.10 13.69
N GLY A 75 -3.92 22.96 13.71
CA GLY A 75 -4.18 21.85 14.65
C GLY A 75 -4.41 20.52 13.94
N ILE A 76 -5.16 19.62 14.57
CA ILE A 76 -5.47 18.30 13.99
C ILE A 76 -6.59 18.46 12.96
N ARG A 77 -6.36 17.98 11.74
CA ARG A 77 -7.35 17.88 10.67
C ARG A 77 -7.72 16.42 10.47
N GLU A 78 -9.01 16.10 10.57
CA GLU A 78 -9.49 14.78 10.15
C GLU A 78 -9.58 14.71 8.63
N VAL A 79 -8.92 13.72 8.04
CA VAL A 79 -9.00 13.41 6.61
C VAL A 79 -9.83 12.12 6.46
N VAL A 80 -10.84 12.17 5.60
CA VAL A 80 -11.59 10.97 5.21
C VAL A 80 -10.83 10.29 4.08
N VAL A 81 -10.43 9.05 4.32
CA VAL A 81 -9.68 8.22 3.38
C VAL A 81 -10.58 7.07 2.93
N GLY A 82 -10.72 6.92 1.62
CA GLY A 82 -11.29 5.74 1.01
C GLY A 82 -10.21 4.83 0.45
N ILE A 83 -10.41 3.52 0.53
CA ILE A 83 -9.60 2.47 -0.08
C ILE A 83 -10.50 1.54 -0.87
N VAL A 84 -10.17 1.37 -2.15
CA VAL A 84 -10.82 0.42 -3.05
C VAL A 84 -9.73 -0.45 -3.65
N ALA A 85 -9.89 -1.77 -3.60
CA ALA A 85 -8.91 -2.68 -4.17
C ALA A 85 -9.55 -3.84 -4.92
N VAL A 86 -8.88 -4.29 -5.97
CA VAL A 86 -9.17 -5.52 -6.70
C VAL A 86 -7.90 -6.38 -6.68
N PHE A 87 -8.10 -7.67 -6.43
CA PHE A 87 -7.06 -8.69 -6.40
C PHE A 87 -7.50 -9.80 -7.35
N ASP A 88 -6.74 -10.04 -8.41
CA ASP A 88 -6.92 -11.16 -9.34
C ASP A 88 -5.94 -12.25 -8.91
N GLY A 89 -6.48 -13.33 -8.33
CA GLY A 89 -5.69 -14.46 -7.86
C GLY A 89 -5.43 -15.47 -8.97
N HIS A 90 -4.29 -16.15 -8.91
CA HIS A 90 -3.96 -17.24 -9.83
C HIS A 90 -3.29 -18.41 -9.12
N ASN A 91 -3.47 -19.61 -9.66
CA ASN A 91 -2.99 -20.89 -9.10
C ASN A 91 -3.55 -21.18 -7.68
N GLY A 92 -4.71 -20.60 -7.35
CA GLY A 92 -5.33 -20.65 -6.04
C GLY A 92 -5.76 -19.27 -5.56
N ALA A 93 -6.63 -19.22 -4.56
CA ALA A 93 -7.19 -17.97 -4.04
C ALA A 93 -6.46 -17.46 -2.78
N GLU A 94 -5.46 -18.18 -2.27
CA GLU A 94 -4.87 -17.91 -0.95
C GLU A 94 -4.18 -16.55 -0.89
N ALA A 95 -3.47 -16.17 -1.96
CA ALA A 95 -2.79 -14.87 -2.05
C ALA A 95 -3.78 -13.69 -2.06
N SER A 96 -4.79 -13.75 -2.92
CA SER A 96 -5.81 -12.71 -3.05
C SER A 96 -6.70 -12.63 -1.81
N GLU A 97 -7.02 -13.77 -1.20
CA GLU A 97 -7.74 -13.87 0.07
C GLU A 97 -6.96 -13.19 1.19
N MET A 98 -5.67 -13.53 1.37
CA MET A 98 -4.84 -12.91 2.41
C MET A 98 -4.67 -11.41 2.19
N ALA A 99 -4.41 -10.99 0.95
CA ALA A 99 -4.23 -9.58 0.61
C ALA A 99 -5.50 -8.77 0.88
N SER A 100 -6.67 -9.27 0.47
CA SER A 100 -7.96 -8.60 0.71
C SER A 100 -8.31 -8.44 2.18
N LYS A 101 -7.95 -9.43 3.01
CA LYS A 101 -8.20 -9.41 4.47
C LYS A 101 -7.25 -8.49 5.23
N LEU A 102 -5.99 -8.42 4.84
CA LEU A 102 -4.97 -7.69 5.61
C LEU A 102 -4.77 -6.25 5.16
N LEU A 103 -5.07 -5.91 3.90
CA LEU A 103 -4.69 -4.62 3.32
C LEU A 103 -5.13 -3.44 4.18
N MET A 104 -6.39 -3.44 4.62
CA MET A 104 -6.94 -2.35 5.43
C MET A 104 -6.26 -2.25 6.81
N GLU A 105 -6.12 -3.37 7.51
CA GLU A 105 -5.53 -3.42 8.86
C GLU A 105 -4.07 -2.99 8.85
N TYR A 106 -3.29 -3.48 7.88
CA TYR A 106 -1.88 -3.12 7.75
C TYR A 106 -1.71 -1.66 7.35
N PHE A 107 -2.52 -1.18 6.40
CA PHE A 107 -2.52 0.21 5.97
C PHE A 107 -2.80 1.19 7.13
N VAL A 108 -3.84 0.92 7.92
CA VAL A 108 -4.18 1.75 9.08
C VAL A 108 -3.05 1.72 10.10
N LEU A 109 -2.55 0.54 10.44
CA LEU A 109 -1.44 0.40 11.39
C LEU A 109 -0.22 1.20 10.95
N HIS A 110 0.26 1.02 9.72
CA HIS A 110 1.40 1.78 9.20
C HIS A 110 1.14 3.29 9.23
N THR A 111 -0.07 3.73 8.88
CA THR A 111 -0.45 5.14 8.93
C THR A 111 -0.29 5.71 10.34
N TYR A 112 -0.79 5.00 11.36
CA TYR A 112 -0.67 5.45 12.76
C TYR A 112 0.76 5.46 13.27
N PHE A 113 1.58 4.46 12.94
CA PHE A 113 2.99 4.45 13.34
C PHE A 113 3.80 5.56 12.65
N LEU A 114 3.52 5.86 11.38
CA LEU A 114 4.13 6.98 10.67
C LEU A 114 3.70 8.34 11.27
N LEU A 115 2.43 8.47 11.66
CA LEU A 115 1.91 9.65 12.35
C LEU A 115 2.54 9.84 13.73
N ASP A 116 2.63 8.80 14.54
CA ASP A 116 3.25 8.87 15.88
C ASP A 116 4.72 9.30 15.80
N ALA A 117 5.45 8.73 14.84
CA ALA A 117 6.82 9.14 14.53
C ALA A 117 6.91 10.63 14.17
N MET A 118 5.97 11.15 13.37
CA MET A 118 5.89 12.57 13.04
C MET A 118 5.61 13.45 14.26
N TYR A 119 4.58 13.15 15.05
CA TYR A 119 4.25 13.92 16.25
C TYR A 119 5.43 13.99 17.22
N SER A 120 6.16 12.89 17.37
CA SER A 120 7.39 12.81 18.17
C SER A 120 8.55 13.64 17.62
N VAL A 121 8.54 14.01 16.34
CA VAL A 121 9.51 14.94 15.77
C VAL A 121 9.06 16.39 15.99
N VAL A 122 7.82 16.72 15.62
CA VAL A 122 7.26 18.07 15.73
C VAL A 122 7.28 18.60 17.16
N SER A 123 6.89 17.76 18.13
CA SER A 123 6.88 18.10 19.55
C SER A 123 8.29 18.43 20.08
N LYS A 124 9.31 17.69 19.63
CA LYS A 124 10.72 17.91 20.04
C LYS A 124 11.32 19.16 19.40
N THR A 125 10.94 19.50 18.17
CA THR A 125 11.33 20.77 17.54
C THR A 125 10.63 21.97 18.19
N SER A 126 9.36 21.83 18.61
CA SER A 126 8.62 22.93 19.27
C SER A 126 9.09 23.24 20.70
N THR A 127 9.72 22.29 21.39
CA THR A 127 10.33 22.52 22.71
C THR A 127 11.73 23.15 22.62
N GLY A 128 12.31 23.25 21.42
CA GLY A 128 13.55 23.95 21.15
C GLY A 128 13.34 25.24 20.35
N LYS A 129 13.35 26.39 21.05
CA LYS A 129 13.40 27.79 20.54
C LYS A 129 12.09 28.46 20.11
N LEU A 130 11.61 29.30 21.03
CA LEU A 130 11.04 30.62 20.73
C LEU A 130 12.09 31.52 20.03
N LEU A 131 11.62 32.28 19.03
CA LEU A 131 12.22 33.41 18.32
C LEU A 131 13.32 33.16 17.26
N HIS A 132 12.94 33.48 16.02
CA HIS A 132 13.75 33.91 14.87
C HIS A 132 15.00 33.08 14.50
N ARG A 133 14.83 32.18 13.53
CA ARG A 133 15.71 32.15 12.32
C ARG A 133 15.09 31.26 11.25
N ARG A 134 14.88 31.82 10.06
CA ARG A 134 14.84 31.04 8.82
C ARG A 134 16.21 30.39 8.63
N ASP A 135 16.17 29.19 8.04
CA ASP A 135 17.27 28.36 7.58
C ASP A 135 17.96 27.44 8.61
N HIS A 136 17.94 26.15 8.27
CA HIS A 136 18.88 25.05 8.60
C HIS A 136 18.44 23.78 9.39
N ASP A 137 17.16 23.51 9.68
CA ASP A 137 16.80 22.26 10.41
C ASP A 137 16.46 21.02 9.53
N HIS A 138 16.67 21.10 8.21
CA HIS A 138 16.33 20.01 7.27
C HIS A 138 17.17 18.73 7.48
N GLY A 139 18.39 18.85 8.03
CA GLY A 139 19.28 17.70 8.24
C GLY A 139 18.85 16.74 9.35
N ASN A 140 18.20 17.25 10.41
CA ASN A 140 17.83 16.47 11.59
C ASN A 140 16.58 15.61 11.36
N LEU A 141 15.61 16.12 10.60
CA LEU A 141 14.40 15.40 10.21
C LEU A 141 14.75 14.22 9.30
N LEU A 142 15.50 14.47 8.22
CA LEU A 142 15.91 13.44 7.27
C LEU A 142 16.71 12.31 7.95
N HIS A 143 17.60 12.63 8.89
CA HIS A 143 18.39 11.63 9.61
C HIS A 143 17.53 10.74 10.54
N ARG A 144 16.57 11.32 11.28
CA ARG A 144 15.64 10.52 12.12
C ARG A 144 14.65 9.71 11.29
N TRP A 145 14.22 10.25 10.15
CA TRP A 145 13.41 9.51 9.20
C TRP A 145 14.20 8.32 8.63
N LYS A 146 15.49 8.49 8.30
CA LYS A 146 16.46 7.42 7.99
C LYS A 146 16.49 6.32 9.06
N GLU A 147 16.50 6.70 10.34
CA GLU A 147 16.42 5.73 11.45
C GLU A 147 15.05 5.03 11.58
N ILE A 148 13.95 5.64 11.11
CA ILE A 148 12.59 5.10 11.23
C ILE A 148 12.23 4.16 10.08
N LEU A 149 12.48 4.52 8.81
CA LEU A 149 12.24 3.60 7.68
C LEU A 149 13.36 2.55 7.50
N GLY A 150 14.45 2.62 8.28
CA GLY A 150 15.47 1.58 8.35
C GLY A 150 16.08 1.22 6.98
N TRP A 151 16.12 -0.07 6.65
CA TRP A 151 16.87 -0.59 5.52
C TRP A 151 16.10 -0.39 4.19
N GLN A 152 14.78 -0.14 4.27
CA GLN A 152 13.90 0.18 3.14
C GLN A 152 14.16 1.56 2.54
N TRP A 153 14.89 2.46 3.22
CA TRP A 153 15.36 3.73 2.64
C TRP A 153 16.23 3.55 1.40
N HIS A 154 16.94 2.42 1.30
CA HIS A 154 17.88 2.17 0.21
C HIS A 154 17.25 1.50 -1.01
N GLU A 155 16.11 0.80 -0.85
CA GLU A 155 15.38 0.15 -1.96
C GLU A 155 14.29 1.06 -2.58
N LEU A 156 13.72 1.99 -1.80
CA LEU A 156 12.73 2.96 -2.27
C LEU A 156 13.39 4.33 -2.54
N HIS A 157 14.06 4.44 -3.69
CA HIS A 157 14.45 5.69 -4.37
C HIS A 157 14.62 6.94 -3.48
N SER A 158 15.83 7.08 -2.92
CA SER A 158 16.36 8.21 -2.13
C SER A 158 16.02 9.62 -2.64
N GLU A 159 15.69 9.82 -3.92
CA GLU A 159 15.37 11.14 -4.48
C GLU A 159 13.92 11.58 -4.22
N ARG A 160 12.96 10.65 -4.07
CA ARG A 160 11.53 10.99 -3.91
C ARG A 160 11.21 11.52 -2.52
N LEU A 161 11.84 10.97 -1.49
CA LEU A 161 11.66 11.41 -0.11
C LEU A 161 12.40 12.72 0.19
N GLN A 162 13.52 13.02 -0.48
CA GLN A 162 14.19 14.33 -0.36
C GLN A 162 13.27 15.52 -0.70
N ASN A 163 12.40 15.36 -1.72
CA ASN A 163 11.41 16.37 -2.08
C ASN A 163 10.25 16.51 -1.07
N VAL A 164 9.94 15.45 -0.30
CA VAL A 164 8.96 15.50 0.81
C VAL A 164 9.45 16.45 1.92
N PHE A 165 10.76 16.53 2.12
CA PHE A 165 11.36 17.34 3.19
C PHE A 165 11.61 18.80 2.81
N SER A 166 11.52 19.16 1.53
CA SER A 166 11.61 20.56 1.07
C SER A 166 10.25 21.28 1.11
N ALA A 167 9.16 20.55 1.30
CA ALA A 167 7.85 21.15 1.48
C ALA A 167 7.71 21.64 2.92
N ASN A 168 7.29 22.89 3.08
CA ASN A 168 6.60 23.34 4.29
C ASN A 168 5.46 22.36 4.63
N PHE A 169 4.85 22.42 5.82
CA PHE A 169 3.60 21.72 6.13
C PHE A 169 2.48 22.15 5.14
N ASP A 170 2.56 21.65 3.91
CA ASP A 170 1.64 21.89 2.82
C ASP A 170 0.54 20.84 2.90
N ASP A 171 -0.61 21.16 2.31
CA ASP A 171 -1.82 20.35 2.31
C ASP A 171 -1.62 18.97 1.66
N SER A 172 -0.45 18.64 1.10
CA SER A 172 -0.13 17.33 0.51
C SER A 172 0.62 16.36 1.42
N PHE A 173 1.08 16.77 2.61
CA PHE A 173 1.91 15.92 3.46
C PHE A 173 1.23 14.61 3.89
N HIS A 174 -0.06 14.67 4.21
CA HIS A 174 -0.85 13.49 4.58
C HIS A 174 -0.86 12.43 3.47
N LEU A 175 -0.84 12.84 2.19
CA LEU A 175 -0.82 11.92 1.06
C LEU A 175 0.49 11.13 0.99
N GLU A 176 1.62 11.73 1.37
CA GLU A 176 2.90 11.02 1.41
C GLU A 176 2.94 9.99 2.53
N ILE A 177 2.33 10.29 3.70
CA ILE A 177 2.12 9.28 4.75
C ILE A 177 1.25 8.13 4.23
N LEU A 178 0.11 8.44 3.61
CA LEU A 178 -0.82 7.42 3.10
C LEU A 178 -0.15 6.56 2.03
N LYS A 179 0.63 7.17 1.14
CA LYS A 179 1.40 6.47 0.10
C LYS A 179 2.46 5.53 0.72
N GLU A 180 3.24 6.01 1.69
CA GLU A 180 4.24 5.19 2.37
C GLU A 180 3.57 4.05 3.18
N ALA A 181 2.46 4.35 3.86
CA ALA A 181 1.68 3.35 4.59
C ALA A 181 1.16 2.25 3.67
N LEU A 182 0.69 2.61 2.48
CA LEU A 182 0.22 1.65 1.48
C LEU A 182 1.35 0.78 0.94
N LEU A 183 2.51 1.37 0.65
CA LEU A 183 3.69 0.62 0.20
C LEU A 183 4.13 -0.40 1.25
N ARG A 184 4.21 0.01 2.52
CA ARG A 184 4.54 -0.88 3.64
C ARG A 184 3.51 -1.99 3.83
N ALA A 185 2.22 -1.65 3.75
CA ALA A 185 1.15 -2.63 3.90
C ALA A 185 1.25 -3.73 2.84
N ILE A 186 1.42 -3.34 1.57
CA ILE A 186 1.58 -4.29 0.46
C ILE A 186 2.83 -5.15 0.63
N HIS A 187 3.96 -4.54 1.00
CA HIS A 187 5.20 -5.26 1.27
C HIS A 187 5.03 -6.28 2.40
N ASP A 188 4.43 -5.89 3.53
CA ASP A 188 4.26 -6.76 4.68
C ASP A 188 3.26 -7.89 4.42
N ILE A 189 2.24 -7.66 3.58
CA ILE A 189 1.35 -8.71 3.08
C ILE A 189 2.15 -9.71 2.25
N ASP A 190 2.99 -9.23 1.35
CA ASP A 190 3.77 -10.08 0.46
C ASP A 190 4.82 -10.92 1.19
N VAL A 191 5.51 -10.33 2.16
CA VAL A 191 6.44 -11.04 3.06
C VAL A 191 5.69 -12.11 3.85
N ARG A 192 4.57 -11.74 4.50
CA ARG A 192 3.77 -12.69 5.28
C ARG A 192 3.27 -13.85 4.41
N PHE A 193 2.70 -13.54 3.26
CA PHE A 193 2.18 -14.57 2.36
C PHE A 193 3.30 -15.46 1.83
N SER A 194 4.45 -14.90 1.48
CA SER A 194 5.60 -15.68 1.00
C SER A 194 6.10 -16.66 2.06
N GLU A 195 6.19 -16.25 3.33
CA GLU A 195 6.53 -17.16 4.42
C GLU A 195 5.51 -18.30 4.60
N GLU A 196 4.21 -17.96 4.59
CA GLU A 196 3.13 -18.94 4.71
C GLU A 196 3.11 -19.90 3.53
N ALA A 197 3.33 -19.39 2.32
CA ALA A 197 3.36 -20.15 1.09
C ALA A 197 4.55 -21.11 1.05
N SER A 198 5.75 -20.68 1.48
CA SER A 198 6.91 -21.59 1.61
C SER A 198 6.68 -22.69 2.64
N ARG A 199 6.08 -22.36 3.80
CA ARG A 199 5.81 -23.35 4.86
C ARG A 199 4.79 -24.41 4.44
N ASN A 200 3.79 -24.01 3.66
CA ASN A 200 2.67 -24.88 3.28
C ASN A 200 2.73 -25.35 1.81
N ASN A 201 3.82 -25.09 1.10
CA ASN A 201 3.99 -25.38 -0.32
C ASN A 201 2.83 -24.88 -1.20
N ILE A 202 2.44 -23.61 -0.98
CA ILE A 202 1.42 -22.91 -1.77
C ILE A 202 2.13 -22.18 -2.91
N HIS A 203 1.54 -22.25 -4.11
CA HIS A 203 2.10 -21.65 -5.33
C HIS A 203 1.18 -20.58 -5.94
N SER A 204 0.15 -20.15 -5.21
CA SER A 204 -0.72 -19.08 -5.67
C SER A 204 -0.02 -17.73 -5.60
N GLY A 205 -0.51 -16.83 -6.44
CA GLY A 205 -0.14 -15.43 -6.47
C GLY A 205 -1.37 -14.57 -6.69
N SER A 206 -1.20 -13.26 -6.59
CA SER A 206 -2.26 -12.31 -6.81
C SER A 206 -1.73 -11.01 -7.38
N THR A 207 -2.48 -10.45 -8.33
CA THR A 207 -2.38 -9.02 -8.64
C THR A 207 -2.90 -8.18 -7.48
N ALA A 208 -2.62 -6.88 -7.48
CA ALA A 208 -3.24 -5.93 -6.58
C ALA A 208 -3.32 -4.55 -7.24
N THR A 209 -4.54 -4.08 -7.51
CA THR A 209 -4.79 -2.69 -7.89
C THR A 209 -5.54 -2.02 -6.76
N VAL A 210 -4.91 -1.02 -6.13
CA VAL A 210 -5.44 -0.30 -4.97
C VAL A 210 -5.57 1.18 -5.31
N VAL A 211 -6.74 1.76 -5.06
CA VAL A 211 -7.04 3.19 -5.19
C VAL A 211 -7.34 3.74 -3.80
N LEU A 212 -6.51 4.67 -3.33
CA LEU A 212 -6.82 5.52 -2.19
C LEU A 212 -7.44 6.83 -2.68
N VAL A 213 -8.47 7.29 -1.95
CA VAL A 213 -9.13 8.57 -2.18
C VAL A 213 -8.99 9.39 -0.90
N ALA A 214 -8.36 10.57 -0.98
CA ALA A 214 -8.22 11.49 0.15
C ALA A 214 -8.14 12.93 -0.38
N ASP A 215 -8.87 13.86 0.23
CA ASP A 215 -8.85 15.30 -0.13
C ASP A 215 -8.93 15.56 -1.66
N ASP A 216 -9.92 14.95 -2.32
CA ASP A 216 -10.17 15.02 -3.78
C ASP A 216 -9.01 14.54 -4.67
N LYS A 217 -8.07 13.79 -4.08
CA LYS A 217 -6.92 13.20 -4.79
C LYS A 217 -7.00 11.69 -4.75
N PHE A 218 -6.44 11.09 -5.80
CA PHE A 218 -6.34 9.65 -5.97
C PHE A 218 -4.87 9.24 -5.89
N LEU A 219 -4.55 8.26 -5.03
CA LEU A 219 -3.28 7.54 -5.06
C LEU A 219 -3.54 6.13 -5.56
N VAL A 220 -2.82 5.70 -6.59
CA VAL A 220 -3.02 4.38 -7.21
C VAL A 220 -1.76 3.56 -7.07
N ALA A 221 -1.86 2.41 -6.42
CA ALA A 221 -0.85 1.37 -6.43
C ALA A 221 -1.29 0.24 -7.36
N ASN A 222 -0.40 -0.20 -8.25
CA ASN A 222 -0.68 -1.27 -9.20
C ASN A 222 0.40 -2.35 -9.14
N ILE A 223 -0.02 -3.61 -9.07
CA ILE A 223 0.78 -4.82 -9.12
C ILE A 223 0.04 -5.78 -10.05
N GLY A 224 0.68 -6.20 -11.14
CA GLY A 224 0.03 -7.02 -12.17
C GLY A 224 -0.68 -6.19 -13.25
N ASP A 225 -1.72 -6.78 -13.83
CA ASP A 225 -2.43 -6.35 -15.04
C ASP A 225 -3.92 -6.01 -14.82
N SER A 226 -4.37 -6.01 -13.56
CA SER A 226 -5.65 -5.38 -13.19
C SER A 226 -5.61 -3.87 -13.43
N LYS A 227 -6.80 -3.29 -13.66
CA LYS A 227 -6.93 -1.90 -14.14
C LYS A 227 -7.82 -1.04 -13.26
N ALA A 228 -7.47 0.24 -13.17
CA ALA A 228 -8.33 1.27 -12.60
C ALA A 228 -8.60 2.39 -13.62
N PHE A 229 -9.85 2.83 -13.69
CA PHE A 229 -10.31 3.89 -14.57
C PHE A 229 -11.01 4.99 -13.76
N LEU A 230 -10.70 6.25 -14.06
CA LEU A 230 -11.43 7.41 -13.59
C LEU A 230 -12.40 7.86 -14.68
N CYS A 231 -13.69 7.88 -14.37
CA CYS A 231 -14.74 8.27 -15.28
C CYS A 231 -15.35 9.62 -14.87
N SER A 232 -15.77 10.44 -15.84
CA SER A 232 -16.54 11.66 -15.57
C SER A 232 -17.89 11.33 -14.92
N GLU A 233 -18.22 12.05 -13.84
CA GLU A 233 -19.49 11.89 -13.13
C GLU A 233 -20.71 12.23 -13.99
N ASN A 234 -20.61 13.30 -14.80
CA ASN A 234 -21.71 13.78 -15.64
C ASN A 234 -21.39 13.62 -17.12
N PHE A 235 -22.27 12.93 -17.85
CA PHE A 235 -22.26 12.83 -19.31
C PHE A 235 -23.71 12.64 -19.81
N GLN A 236 -24.09 13.30 -20.90
CA GLN A 236 -25.46 13.21 -21.43
C GLN A 236 -25.62 11.99 -22.36
N SER A 237 -24.50 11.51 -22.91
CA SER A 237 -24.41 10.30 -23.70
C SER A 237 -23.12 9.53 -23.40
N PRO A 238 -23.06 8.19 -23.57
CA PRO A 238 -21.83 7.42 -23.37
C PRO A 238 -20.64 7.91 -24.22
N LYS A 239 -20.90 8.60 -25.34
CA LYS A 239 -19.88 9.17 -26.21
C LYS A 239 -19.17 10.38 -25.61
N GLU A 240 -19.77 11.03 -24.62
CA GLU A 240 -19.21 12.20 -23.92
C GLU A 240 -18.48 11.81 -22.63
N ALA A 241 -18.65 10.58 -22.16
CA ALA A 241 -18.00 10.10 -20.95
C ALA A 241 -16.48 10.16 -21.14
N LYS A 242 -15.81 10.95 -20.31
CA LYS A 242 -14.35 11.00 -20.28
C LYS A 242 -13.85 9.90 -19.37
N VAL A 243 -12.97 9.07 -19.89
CA VAL A 243 -12.35 7.96 -19.15
C VAL A 243 -10.84 8.13 -19.17
N LYS A 244 -10.21 8.02 -18.01
CA LYS A 244 -8.75 8.05 -17.85
C LYS A 244 -8.31 6.78 -17.14
N GLU A 245 -7.49 5.97 -17.82
CA GLU A 245 -6.80 4.84 -17.16
C GLU A 245 -5.78 5.39 -16.16
N LEU A 246 -5.78 4.84 -14.95
CA LEU A 246 -4.90 5.24 -13.85
C LEU A 246 -3.73 4.27 -13.64
N THR A 247 -3.74 3.14 -14.34
CA THR A 247 -2.79 2.03 -14.21
C THR A 247 -1.97 1.85 -15.49
N ARG A 248 -0.87 1.11 -15.38
CA ARG A 248 -0.13 0.54 -16.50
C ARG A 248 0.21 -0.90 -16.15
N ASP A 249 -0.16 -1.82 -17.03
CA ASP A 249 -0.03 -3.25 -16.77
C ASP A 249 1.43 -3.66 -16.62
N HIS A 250 1.70 -4.53 -15.66
CA HIS A 250 2.99 -5.15 -15.46
C HIS A 250 3.07 -6.44 -16.28
N HIS A 251 3.11 -6.28 -17.60
CA HIS A 251 3.14 -7.37 -18.56
C HIS A 251 4.57 -7.64 -19.08
N PRO A 252 4.96 -8.90 -19.37
CA PRO A 252 6.32 -9.24 -19.76
C PRO A 252 6.82 -8.64 -21.09
N ASP A 253 5.94 -8.09 -21.94
CA ASP A 253 6.36 -7.35 -23.14
C ASP A 253 6.62 -5.86 -22.91
N ARG A 254 6.30 -5.33 -21.73
CA ARG A 254 6.61 -3.94 -21.40
C ARG A 254 8.11 -3.82 -21.19
N GLU A 255 8.76 -2.96 -21.96
CA GLU A 255 10.22 -2.93 -22.08
C GLU A 255 10.96 -2.77 -20.74
N ASP A 256 10.45 -1.90 -19.86
CA ASP A 256 11.02 -1.69 -18.52
C ASP A 256 10.84 -2.92 -17.61
N GLU A 257 9.71 -3.62 -17.71
CA GLU A 257 9.46 -4.85 -16.97
C GLU A 257 10.27 -6.03 -17.48
N ARG A 258 10.38 -6.18 -18.81
CA ARG A 258 11.24 -7.18 -19.46
C ARG A 258 12.68 -6.99 -19.00
N THR A 259 13.20 -5.77 -19.12
CA THR A 259 14.57 -5.43 -18.70
C THR A 259 14.79 -5.77 -17.23
N ARG A 260 13.84 -5.43 -16.35
CA ARG A 260 13.92 -5.76 -14.92
C ARG A 260 13.96 -7.27 -14.67
N VAL A 261 13.11 -8.05 -15.35
CA VAL A 261 13.06 -9.51 -15.23
C VAL A 261 14.37 -10.14 -15.71
N GLU A 262 14.88 -9.72 -16.86
CA GLU A 262 16.12 -10.24 -17.45
C GLU A 262 17.35 -9.86 -16.61
N ALA A 263 17.38 -8.64 -16.06
CA ALA A 263 18.44 -8.20 -15.15
C ALA A 263 18.46 -8.99 -13.83
N ALA A 264 17.32 -9.52 -13.39
CA ALA A 264 17.21 -10.42 -12.24
C ALA A 264 17.55 -11.89 -12.56
N GLY A 265 17.97 -12.20 -13.80
CA GLY A 265 18.32 -13.55 -14.25
C GLY A 265 17.13 -14.37 -14.76
N GLY A 266 15.93 -13.79 -14.81
CA GLY A 266 14.76 -14.39 -15.45
C GLY A 266 14.81 -14.28 -16.97
N GLN A 267 13.85 -14.89 -17.64
CA GLN A 267 13.67 -14.82 -19.10
C GLN A 267 12.22 -14.49 -19.44
N VAL A 268 12.00 -13.78 -20.54
CA VAL A 268 10.66 -13.61 -21.09
C VAL A 268 10.53 -14.45 -22.36
N LEU A 269 9.78 -15.54 -22.27
CA LEU A 269 9.61 -16.52 -23.34
C LEU A 269 8.18 -16.45 -23.90
N ASN A 270 8.05 -16.57 -25.22
CA ASN A 270 6.74 -16.66 -25.85
C ASN A 270 6.17 -18.08 -25.73
N TRP A 271 5.01 -18.20 -25.08
CA TRP A 271 4.30 -19.47 -24.94
C TRP A 271 2.81 -19.28 -25.25
N GLY A 272 2.29 -20.07 -26.20
CA GLY A 272 0.90 -19.92 -26.66
C GLY A 272 0.60 -18.57 -27.31
N GLY A 273 1.62 -17.93 -27.91
CA GLY A 273 1.50 -16.61 -28.54
C GLY A 273 1.54 -15.42 -27.58
N LEU A 274 1.75 -15.66 -26.27
CA LEU A 274 1.85 -14.62 -25.25
C LEU A 274 3.22 -14.67 -24.54
N PRO A 275 3.82 -13.52 -24.22
CA PRO A 275 5.09 -13.47 -23.51
C PRO A 275 4.87 -13.79 -22.02
N ARG A 276 5.74 -14.62 -21.46
CA ARG A 276 5.64 -15.11 -20.08
C ARG A 276 6.99 -15.12 -19.39
N VAL A 277 7.02 -14.75 -18.11
CA VAL A 277 8.20 -14.88 -17.24
C VAL A 277 8.51 -16.36 -17.07
N ASN A 278 9.72 -16.76 -17.44
CA ASN A 278 10.23 -18.13 -17.48
C ASN A 278 9.26 -19.10 -18.18
N GLY A 279 8.50 -18.62 -19.17
CA GLY A 279 7.49 -19.40 -19.89
C GLY A 279 6.20 -19.70 -19.12
N GLN A 280 6.03 -19.18 -17.90
CA GLN A 280 4.95 -19.56 -16.99
C GLN A 280 3.98 -18.41 -16.66
N LEU A 281 4.47 -17.31 -16.07
CA LEU A 281 3.61 -16.21 -15.61
C LEU A 281 3.37 -15.17 -16.70
N ALA A 282 2.12 -14.78 -16.91
CA ALA A 282 1.74 -13.72 -17.86
C ALA A 282 1.85 -12.30 -17.28
N ILE A 283 2.31 -12.18 -16.04
CA ILE A 283 2.55 -10.92 -15.34
C ILE A 283 3.97 -10.90 -14.76
N THR A 284 4.52 -9.71 -14.54
CA THR A 284 5.89 -9.54 -14.02
C THR A 284 5.93 -9.14 -12.55
N ARG A 285 4.79 -8.77 -11.96
CA ARG A 285 4.67 -8.39 -10.54
C ARG A 285 3.41 -9.00 -9.95
N ALA A 286 3.55 -9.58 -8.76
CA ALA A 286 2.46 -10.20 -8.00
C ALA A 286 2.81 -10.21 -6.51
N ILE A 287 1.79 -10.28 -5.66
CA ILE A 287 1.89 -10.78 -4.30
C ILE A 287 1.99 -12.30 -4.37
N GLY A 288 2.89 -12.92 -3.60
CA GLY A 288 3.12 -14.36 -3.67
C GLY A 288 4.05 -14.77 -4.81
N ASP A 289 3.70 -15.81 -5.58
CA ASP A 289 4.56 -16.36 -6.64
C ASP A 289 6.00 -16.63 -6.20
N VAL A 290 6.16 -17.26 -5.02
CA VAL A 290 7.47 -17.42 -4.34
C VAL A 290 8.53 -18.10 -5.22
N LEU A 291 8.14 -18.95 -6.16
CA LEU A 291 9.06 -19.61 -7.09
C LEU A 291 9.76 -18.65 -8.08
N PHE A 292 9.32 -17.39 -8.14
CA PHE A 292 9.82 -16.34 -9.04
C PHE A 292 10.53 -15.20 -8.29
N LYS A 293 10.81 -15.39 -6.99
CA LYS A 293 11.53 -14.46 -6.13
C LYS A 293 12.87 -15.03 -5.71
#